data_AF-A0A0G0PUQ9-F1
#
_entry.id   AF-A0A0G0PUQ9-F1
#
_cell.length_a   1.000
_cell.length_b   1.000
_cell.length_c   1.000
_cell.angle_alpha   90.00
_cell.angle_beta   90.00
_cell.angle_gamma   90.00
#
_symmetry.space_group_name_H-M   'P 1'
#
loop_
_entity.id
_entity.type
_entity.pdbx_description
1 polymer ?
#
loop_
_entity_poly.entity_id
_entity_poly.type
_entity_poly.pdbx_seq_one_letter_code
_entity_poly.pdbx_strand_id
1 'polypeptide(L)'
;MKKHFKIYLLIILVLPLLLSGCFRQQKEQYVIIKDKKVIVEVADKEMEIIRGLSNREKISESEGMLFIFPDSRIRDFWMREMKFNLDIIWIENDQIVKIDENLPTEGKYPEKSYSSITPVDRVLELNAGWTEKNNLQVGDKIIYSL
;
A
#
# COMPACT_ATOMS: atom_id res chain seq x y z
N MET A 1 45.03 49.05 24.34
CA MET A 1 43.55 49.14 24.29
C MET A 1 43.06 47.96 23.47
N LYS A 2 42.41 46.97 24.11
CA LYS A 2 40.98 46.61 23.94
C LYS A 2 40.63 46.27 22.47
N LYS A 3 39.96 45.18 22.08
CA LYS A 3 39.23 44.08 22.74
C LYS A 3 38.62 43.24 21.58
N HIS A 4 39.32 42.41 20.80
CA HIS A 4 38.62 41.64 19.73
C HIS A 4 39.20 40.25 19.43
N PHE A 5 39.50 39.45 20.46
CA PHE A 5 40.07 38.09 20.27
C PHE A 5 39.31 36.95 20.99
N LYS A 6 38.01 37.08 21.31
CA LYS A 6 37.36 36.05 22.17
C LYS A 6 35.96 35.55 21.81
N ILE A 7 35.46 35.69 20.58
CA ILE A 7 34.06 35.28 20.29
C ILE A 7 33.89 34.20 19.21
N TYR A 8 34.89 33.91 18.37
CA TYR A 8 34.70 32.95 17.27
C TYR A 8 34.85 31.46 17.65
N LEU A 9 35.45 31.13 18.80
CA LEU A 9 35.69 29.73 19.17
C LEU A 9 34.50 29.03 19.86
N LEU A 10 33.43 29.77 20.22
CA LEU A 10 32.28 29.18 20.92
C LEU A 10 31.12 28.77 19.99
N ILE A 11 31.11 29.25 18.74
CA ILE A 11 29.98 29.03 17.81
C ILE A 11 30.07 27.67 17.10
N ILE A 12 31.26 27.06 17.01
CA ILE A 12 31.47 25.80 16.27
C ILE A 12 31.00 24.57 17.07
N LEU A 13 30.87 24.65 18.40
CA LEU A 13 30.56 23.48 19.24
C LEU A 13 29.07 23.23 19.49
N VAL A 14 28.19 24.13 19.03
CA VAL A 14 26.72 23.96 19.14
C VAL A 14 26.09 23.39 17.86
N LEU A 15 26.87 23.29 16.77
CA LEU A 15 26.36 22.90 15.45
C LEU A 15 26.10 21.39 15.20
N PRO A 16 26.46 20.41 16.07
CA PRO A 16 26.04 19.03 15.85
C PRO A 16 24.86 18.58 16.75
N LEU A 17 24.10 19.48 17.39
CA LEU A 17 22.93 19.08 18.20
C LEU A 17 21.54 19.38 17.58
N LEU A 18 21.48 20.11 16.47
CA LEU A 18 20.21 20.40 15.77
C LEU A 18 19.95 19.45 14.58
N LEU A 19 20.78 18.41 14.41
CA LEU A 19 20.60 17.35 13.42
C LEU A 19 20.07 16.05 14.02
N SER A 20 19.56 16.07 15.26
CA SER A 20 18.55 15.09 15.67
C SER A 20 17.21 15.49 15.07
N GLY A 21 17.18 15.62 13.74
CA GLY A 21 15.93 15.53 13.01
C GLY A 21 15.27 14.26 13.51
N CYS A 22 14.10 14.42 14.14
CA CYS A 22 13.30 13.32 14.60
C CYS A 22 13.11 12.39 13.41
N PHE A 23 13.89 11.31 13.35
CA PHE A 23 13.62 10.20 12.45
C PHE A 23 12.32 9.63 12.99
N ARG A 24 11.19 10.20 12.54
CA ARG A 24 9.87 9.69 12.84
C ARG A 24 9.84 8.35 12.13
N GLN A 25 10.14 7.30 12.89
CA GLN A 25 10.08 5.93 12.44
C GLN A 25 8.62 5.69 12.02
N GLN A 26 8.36 5.83 10.72
CA GLN A 26 7.02 5.64 10.19
C GLN A 26 6.71 4.16 10.39
N LYS A 27 5.73 3.90 11.24
CA LYS A 27 5.32 2.54 11.57
C LYS A 27 4.88 1.88 10.27
N GLU A 28 5.55 0.78 9.92
CA GLU A 28 5.23 0.01 8.74
C GLU A 28 3.82 -0.59 8.88
N GLN A 29 2.95 -0.30 7.91
CA GLN A 29 1.59 -0.84 7.86
C GLN A 29 1.63 -2.18 7.13
N TYR A 30 0.93 -3.18 7.68
CA TYR A 30 0.93 -4.51 7.10
C TYR A 30 -0.37 -5.25 7.41
N VAL A 31 -0.61 -6.29 6.61
CA VAL A 31 -1.64 -7.30 6.85
C VAL A 31 -1.01 -8.68 7.02
N ILE A 32 -1.71 -9.57 7.71
CA ILE A 32 -1.35 -10.98 7.83
C ILE A 32 -2.48 -11.82 7.23
N ILE A 33 -2.12 -12.72 6.31
CA ILE A 33 -3.04 -13.67 5.68
C ILE A 33 -2.33 -15.03 5.66
N LYS A 34 -2.92 -16.05 6.29
CA LYS A 34 -2.31 -17.40 6.44
C LYS A 34 -0.84 -17.35 6.91
N ASP A 35 -0.57 -16.58 7.97
CA ASP A 35 0.76 -16.36 8.56
C ASP A 35 1.78 -15.67 7.63
N LYS A 36 1.34 -15.15 6.48
CA LYS A 36 2.17 -14.34 5.58
C LYS A 36 1.96 -12.87 5.86
N LYS A 37 3.04 -12.17 6.19
CA LYS A 37 3.05 -10.72 6.33
C LYS A 37 3.17 -10.08 4.95
N VAL A 38 2.25 -9.18 4.62
CA VAL A 38 2.31 -8.31 3.45
C VAL A 38 2.36 -6.86 3.93
N ILE A 39 3.40 -6.15 3.55
CA ILE A 39 3.54 -4.71 3.80
C ILE A 39 2.59 -3.99 2.84
N VAL A 40 1.77 -3.06 3.34
CA VAL A 40 0.76 -2.39 2.50
C VAL A 40 0.92 -0.88 2.53
N GLU A 41 0.81 -0.26 1.37
CA GLU A 41 0.42 1.15 1.28
C GLU A 41 -1.10 1.23 1.40
N VAL A 42 -1.60 2.07 2.30
CA VAL A 42 -3.04 2.28 2.47
C VAL A 42 -3.52 3.39 1.54
N ALA A 43 -4.56 3.10 0.76
CA ALA A 43 -5.30 4.05 -0.05
C ALA A 43 -6.71 4.23 0.53
N ASP A 44 -6.94 5.33 1.26
CA ASP A 44 -8.21 5.64 1.92
C ASP A 44 -8.86 6.94 1.41
N LYS A 45 -8.16 7.69 0.55
CA LYS A 45 -8.71 8.87 -0.13
C LYS A 45 -9.04 8.56 -1.58
N GLU A 46 -10.06 9.25 -2.11
CA GLU A 46 -10.51 9.10 -3.50
C GLU A 46 -9.36 9.19 -4.52
N MET A 47 -8.47 10.17 -4.37
CA MET A 47 -7.32 10.33 -5.27
C MET A 47 -6.30 9.19 -5.16
N GLU A 48 -6.12 8.61 -3.96
CA GLU A 48 -5.23 7.48 -3.73
C GLU A 48 -5.84 6.21 -4.35
N ILE A 49 -7.15 6.02 -4.18
CA ILE A 49 -7.92 4.92 -4.76
C ILE A 49 -7.90 4.96 -6.29
N ILE A 50 -8.18 6.13 -6.89
CA ILE A 50 -8.19 6.31 -8.36
C ILE A 50 -6.81 6.07 -8.98
N ARG A 51 -5.75 6.45 -8.24
CA ARG A 51 -4.36 6.25 -8.68
C ARG A 51 -3.93 4.80 -8.55
N GLY A 52 -4.24 4.15 -7.44
CA GLY A 52 -3.80 2.79 -7.14
C GLY A 52 -2.29 2.58 -7.37
N LEU A 53 -1.97 1.46 -8.02
CA LEU A 53 -0.62 1.10 -8.46
C LEU A 53 -0.27 1.59 -9.88
N SER A 54 -1.14 2.38 -10.54
CA SER A 54 -0.89 2.88 -11.90
C SER A 54 0.48 3.56 -12.04
N ASN A 55 1.13 3.34 -13.18
CA ASN A 55 2.45 3.84 -13.58
C ASN A 55 3.65 3.38 -12.73
N ARG A 56 3.45 2.58 -11.68
CA ARG A 56 4.59 1.99 -10.94
C ARG A 56 5.24 0.89 -11.77
N GLU A 57 6.57 0.85 -11.76
CA GLU A 57 7.32 -0.19 -12.49
C GLU A 57 7.16 -1.58 -11.85
N LYS A 58 7.05 -1.63 -10.52
CA LYS A 58 6.89 -2.86 -9.73
C LYS A 58 6.51 -2.53 -8.28
N ILE A 59 6.12 -3.56 -7.55
CA ILE A 59 6.14 -3.63 -6.07
C ILE A 59 6.98 -4.85 -5.66
N SER A 60 7.51 -4.87 -4.45
CA SER A 60 8.28 -6.03 -3.96
C SER A 60 7.35 -7.24 -3.73
N GLU A 61 7.91 -8.46 -3.68
CA GLU A 61 7.11 -9.70 -3.58
C GLU A 61 6.18 -9.77 -2.35
N SER A 62 6.52 -9.07 -1.27
CA SER A 62 5.74 -9.02 -0.02
C SER A 62 5.13 -7.64 0.23
N GLU A 63 4.99 -6.84 -0.83
CA GLU A 63 4.30 -5.55 -0.79
C GLU A 63 2.97 -5.63 -1.53
N GLY A 64 2.04 -4.77 -1.14
CA GLY A 64 0.72 -4.63 -1.75
C GLY A 64 0.15 -3.23 -1.52
N MET A 65 -1.05 -3.02 -2.04
CA MET A 65 -1.84 -1.84 -1.75
C MET A 65 -3.19 -2.26 -1.15
N LEU A 66 -3.52 -1.69 0.01
CA LEU A 66 -4.78 -1.92 0.69
C LEU A 66 -5.68 -0.70 0.51
N PHE A 67 -6.79 -0.89 -0.18
CA PHE A 67 -7.86 0.10 -0.32
C PHE A 67 -8.85 -0.09 0.82
N ILE A 68 -9.16 1.00 1.54
CA ILE A 68 -10.12 0.98 2.65
C ILE A 68 -11.26 1.93 2.34
N PHE A 69 -12.48 1.44 2.42
CA PHE A 69 -13.67 2.22 2.14
C PHE A 69 -14.48 2.48 3.42
N PRO A 70 -15.18 3.63 3.53
CA PRO A 70 -16.00 3.95 4.69
C PRO A 70 -17.31 3.14 4.75
N ASP A 71 -17.67 2.45 3.67
CA ASP A 71 -18.89 1.67 3.54
C ASP A 71 -18.67 0.37 2.74
N SER A 72 -19.51 -0.62 3.00
CA SER A 72 -19.55 -1.85 2.23
C SER A 72 -20.48 -1.71 1.02
N ARG A 73 -19.91 -1.79 -0.19
CA ARG A 73 -20.65 -1.71 -1.46
C ARG A 73 -19.96 -2.52 -2.54
N ILE A 74 -20.66 -2.78 -3.64
CA ILE A 74 -20.02 -3.29 -4.85
C ILE A 74 -19.00 -2.24 -5.31
N ARG A 75 -17.75 -2.68 -5.41
CA ARG A 75 -16.62 -1.93 -5.96
C ARG A 75 -16.21 -2.49 -7.31
N ASP A 76 -15.78 -1.60 -8.18
CA ASP A 76 -15.25 -1.89 -9.50
C ASP A 76 -13.85 -1.30 -9.63
N PHE A 77 -12.92 -2.11 -10.12
CA PHE A 77 -11.53 -1.74 -10.37
C PHE A 77 -11.19 -1.91 -11.85
N TRP A 78 -10.07 -1.32 -12.27
CA TRP A 78 -9.52 -1.43 -13.62
C TRP A 78 -8.01 -1.62 -13.56
N MET A 79 -7.40 -1.99 -14.69
CA MET A 79 -5.95 -2.15 -14.80
C MET A 79 -5.28 -0.98 -15.57
N ARG A 80 -5.88 0.21 -15.53
CA ARG A 80 -5.43 1.42 -16.24
C ARG A 80 -3.98 1.78 -15.90
N GLU A 81 -3.17 1.94 -16.93
CA GLU A 81 -1.75 2.33 -16.84
C GLU A 81 -0.94 1.41 -15.92
N MET A 82 -1.32 0.13 -15.80
CA MET A 82 -0.61 -0.84 -15.00
C MET A 82 0.59 -1.39 -15.78
N LYS A 83 1.74 -1.59 -15.10
CA LYS A 83 2.98 -2.10 -15.75
C LYS A 83 3.33 -3.53 -15.36
N PHE A 84 2.57 -4.13 -14.45
CA PHE A 84 2.72 -5.52 -14.02
C PHE A 84 1.35 -6.12 -13.70
N ASN A 85 1.23 -7.45 -13.80
CA ASN A 85 -0.02 -8.14 -13.52
C ASN A 85 -0.30 -8.16 -12.01
N LEU A 86 -1.58 -8.19 -11.64
CA LEU A 86 -2.02 -8.17 -10.25
C LEU A 86 -2.96 -9.32 -9.92
N ASP A 87 -2.96 -9.73 -8.66
CA ASP A 87 -4.10 -10.37 -8.03
C ASP A 87 -4.92 -9.30 -7.30
N ILE A 88 -6.24 -9.33 -7.42
CA ILE A 88 -7.18 -8.49 -6.66
C ILE A 88 -7.94 -9.36 -5.68
N ILE A 89 -7.81 -9.04 -4.39
CA ILE A 89 -8.49 -9.74 -3.30
C ILE A 89 -9.58 -8.82 -2.75
N TRP A 90 -10.83 -9.27 -2.86
CA TRP A 90 -12.02 -8.54 -2.44
C TRP A 90 -12.42 -8.97 -1.04
N ILE A 91 -12.62 -8.01 -0.13
CA ILE A 91 -12.70 -8.27 1.31
C ILE A 91 -13.91 -7.58 1.92
N GLU A 92 -14.65 -8.32 2.73
CA GLU A 92 -15.77 -7.82 3.52
C GLU A 92 -15.62 -8.31 4.96
N ASN A 93 -15.68 -7.40 5.94
CA ASN A 93 -15.55 -7.72 7.36
C ASN A 93 -14.33 -8.62 7.67
N ASP A 94 -13.17 -8.21 7.16
CA ASP A 94 -11.87 -8.88 7.34
C ASP A 94 -11.78 -10.30 6.74
N GLN A 95 -12.73 -10.68 5.87
CA GLN A 95 -12.78 -11.98 5.21
C GLN A 95 -12.73 -11.85 3.69
N ILE A 96 -11.93 -12.69 3.03
CA ILE A 96 -11.88 -12.75 1.56
C ILE A 96 -13.21 -13.27 1.03
N VAL A 97 -13.89 -12.49 0.18
CA VAL A 97 -15.15 -12.89 -0.46
C VAL A 97 -14.99 -13.26 -1.93
N LYS A 98 -13.94 -12.77 -2.57
CA LYS A 98 -13.60 -13.08 -3.96
C LYS A 98 -12.11 -12.83 -4.21
N ILE A 99 -11.54 -13.58 -5.16
CA ILE A 99 -10.19 -13.36 -5.67
C ILE A 99 -10.28 -13.32 -7.19
N ASP A 100 -9.72 -12.29 -7.81
CA ASP A 100 -9.41 -12.27 -9.24
C ASP A 100 -7.89 -12.39 -9.40
N GLU A 101 -7.43 -13.49 -10.00
CA GLU A 101 -6.01 -13.82 -10.11
C GLU A 101 -5.45 -13.42 -11.48
N ASN A 102 -4.16 -13.09 -11.51
CA ASN A 102 -3.38 -12.89 -12.74
C ASN A 102 -4.01 -11.89 -13.73
N LEU A 103 -4.57 -10.79 -13.23
CA LEU A 103 -5.16 -9.76 -14.07
C LEU A 103 -4.08 -9.10 -14.96
N PRO A 104 -4.32 -9.00 -16.27
CA PRO A 104 -3.33 -8.46 -17.20
C PRO A 104 -3.20 -6.95 -17.07
N THR A 105 -2.04 -6.43 -17.47
CA THR A 105 -1.84 -4.99 -17.61
C THR A 105 -2.73 -4.39 -18.70
N GLU A 106 -3.19 -3.16 -18.49
CA GLU A 106 -3.91 -2.40 -19.50
C GLU A 106 -3.31 -0.99 -19.65
N GLY A 107 -3.50 -0.41 -20.84
CA GLY A 107 -3.02 0.93 -21.16
C GLY A 107 -3.87 2.03 -20.51
N LYS A 108 -3.78 3.24 -21.08
CA LYS A 108 -4.52 4.41 -20.60
C LYS A 108 -6.05 4.26 -20.65
N TYR A 109 -6.54 3.47 -21.60
CA TYR A 109 -7.97 3.23 -21.80
C TYR A 109 -8.23 1.74 -21.59
N PRO A 110 -8.55 1.32 -20.35
CA PRO A 110 -8.84 -0.08 -20.07
C PRO A 110 -10.16 -0.49 -20.76
N GLU A 111 -10.18 -1.70 -21.29
CA GLU A 111 -11.36 -2.32 -21.90
C GLU A 111 -12.20 -3.06 -20.86
N LYS A 112 -11.57 -3.50 -19.77
CA LYS A 112 -12.21 -4.32 -18.73
C LYS A 112 -12.34 -3.55 -17.42
N SER A 113 -13.41 -3.88 -16.72
CA SER A 113 -13.58 -3.56 -15.32
C SER A 113 -13.83 -4.85 -14.55
N TYR A 114 -13.25 -4.93 -13.36
CA TYR A 114 -13.33 -6.08 -12.47
C TYR A 114 -14.18 -5.70 -11.28
N SER A 115 -15.27 -6.45 -11.07
CA SER A 115 -16.25 -6.17 -10.03
C SER A 115 -16.11 -7.14 -8.87
N SER A 116 -16.27 -6.63 -7.65
CA SER A 116 -16.43 -7.43 -6.43
C SER A 116 -17.62 -8.40 -6.45
N ILE A 117 -18.66 -8.14 -7.26
CA ILE A 117 -19.93 -8.89 -7.38
C ILE A 117 -20.79 -8.86 -6.10
N THR A 118 -20.17 -8.75 -4.93
CA THR A 118 -20.79 -8.64 -3.61
C THR A 118 -20.25 -7.39 -2.90
N PRO A 119 -20.97 -6.84 -1.91
CA PRO A 119 -20.48 -5.71 -1.14
C PRO A 119 -19.14 -6.00 -0.46
N VAL A 120 -18.22 -5.04 -0.56
CA VAL A 120 -16.89 -5.08 0.08
C VAL A 120 -16.55 -3.74 0.73
N ASP A 121 -15.84 -3.81 1.86
CA ASP A 121 -15.32 -2.66 2.61
C ASP A 121 -13.82 -2.45 2.38
N ARG A 122 -13.12 -3.44 1.80
CA ARG A 122 -11.68 -3.38 1.49
C ARG A 122 -11.33 -4.15 0.22
N VAL A 123 -10.23 -3.73 -0.40
CA VAL A 123 -9.61 -4.44 -1.53
C VAL A 123 -8.10 -4.48 -1.31
N LEU A 124 -7.46 -5.62 -1.58
CA LEU A 124 -6.01 -5.79 -1.51
C LEU A 124 -5.47 -6.17 -2.88
N GLU A 125 -4.59 -5.34 -3.43
CA GLU A 125 -3.83 -5.62 -4.65
C GLU A 125 -2.45 -6.19 -4.31
N LEU A 126 -2.10 -7.33 -4.90
CA LEU A 126 -0.81 -8.01 -4.76
C LEU A 126 -0.22 -8.33 -6.15
N ASN A 127 1.08 -8.66 -6.19
CA ASN A 127 1.67 -9.21 -7.41
C ASN A 127 0.90 -10.44 -7.88
N ALA A 128 0.73 -10.57 -9.20
CA ALA A 128 0.09 -11.73 -9.80
C ALA A 128 0.71 -13.06 -9.36
N GLY A 129 -0.16 -14.04 -9.07
CA GLY A 129 0.23 -15.39 -8.64
C GLY A 129 0.64 -15.47 -7.16
N TRP A 130 0.57 -14.38 -6.40
CA TRP A 130 0.83 -14.41 -4.96
C TRP A 130 -0.23 -15.22 -4.23
N THR A 131 -1.50 -15.06 -4.63
CA THR A 131 -2.65 -15.77 -4.05
C THR A 131 -2.51 -17.28 -4.24
N GLU A 132 -2.28 -17.73 -5.47
CA GLU A 132 -2.02 -19.12 -5.83
C GLU A 132 -0.82 -19.69 -5.06
N LYS A 133 0.34 -18.99 -5.08
CA LYS A 133 1.58 -19.42 -4.40
C LYS A 133 1.37 -19.66 -2.89
N ASN A 134 0.46 -18.92 -2.26
CA ASN A 134 0.18 -19.01 -0.84
C ASN A 134 -1.13 -19.75 -0.52
N ASN A 135 -1.77 -20.36 -1.53
CA ASN A 135 -3.03 -21.09 -1.43
C ASN A 135 -4.14 -20.26 -0.74
N LEU A 136 -4.28 -18.98 -1.10
CA LEU A 136 -5.38 -18.17 -0.59
C LEU A 136 -6.72 -18.68 -1.12
N GLN A 137 -7.74 -18.63 -0.28
CA GLN A 137 -9.08 -19.08 -0.61
C GLN A 137 -10.13 -18.06 -0.12
N VAL A 138 -11.28 -18.05 -0.80
CA VAL A 138 -12.46 -17.39 -0.28
C VAL A 138 -12.77 -17.94 1.10
N GLY A 139 -12.99 -17.04 2.05
CA GLY A 139 -13.22 -17.36 3.45
C GLY A 139 -12.00 -17.20 4.35
N ASP A 140 -10.79 -17.08 3.80
CA ASP A 140 -9.60 -16.76 4.59
C ASP A 140 -9.75 -15.38 5.28
N LYS A 141 -9.21 -15.28 6.49
CA LYS A 141 -9.23 -14.04 7.28
C LYS A 141 -7.96 -13.22 7.07
N ILE A 142 -8.14 -11.91 7.15
CA ILE A 142 -7.06 -10.93 7.08
C ILE A 142 -6.96 -10.23 8.42
N ILE A 143 -5.74 -10.11 8.95
CA ILE A 143 -5.47 -9.39 10.19
C ILE A 143 -4.69 -8.12 9.84
N TYR A 144 -5.10 -6.99 10.42
CA TYR A 144 -4.58 -5.67 10.06
C TYR A 144 -3.71 -5.07 11.17
N SER A 145 -2.57 -4.49 10.79
CA SER A 145 -1.77 -3.61 11.63
C SER A 145 -1.49 -2.32 10.85
N LEU A 146 -2.42 -1.38 10.95
CA LEU A 146 -2.39 -0.08 10.27
C LEU A 146 -1.93 1.06 11.20
#